data_AF-A0A963E6D1-F1
#
_entry.id   AF-A0A963E6D1-F1
#
_cell.length_a   1.000
_cell.length_b   1.000
_cell.length_c   1.000
_cell.angle_alpha   90.00
_cell.angle_beta   90.00
_cell.angle_gamma   90.00
#
_symmetry.space_group_name_H-M   'P 1'
#
loop_
_entity.id
_entity.type
_entity.pdbx_description
1 polymer ?
#
loop_
_entity_poly.entity_id
_entity_poly.type
_entity_poly.pdbx_seq_one_letter_code
_entity_poly.pdbx_strand_id
1 'polypeptide(L)'
;MSEWQVSLIFQDSKSNKFWRARCIGNNLEVNFGRIGSQGQSQAKRYDSPEDATRELEKQAREKHKKGYVDGDGGPSETSAPSAAIESSSTAPAASQCTLVLTLGERRLELRLSVEGNALHTHGVEHYPDTSAAEAAFAQVRAALEAEGYRPQ
;
A
#
# COMPACT_ATOMS: atom_id res chain seq x y z
N MET A 1 6.45 -18.22 -6.17
CA MET A 1 5.49 -17.11 -6.39
C MET A 1 4.81 -16.88 -5.06
N SER A 2 5.15 -15.82 -4.33
CA SER A 2 4.62 -15.63 -2.97
C SER A 2 3.12 -15.34 -3.04
N GLU A 3 2.31 -16.35 -2.70
CA GLU A 3 0.86 -16.29 -2.65
C GLU A 3 0.39 -15.21 -1.64
N TRP A 4 -0.66 -14.49 -2.01
CA TRP A 4 -1.35 -13.57 -1.10
C TRP A 4 -2.35 -14.39 -0.27
N GLN A 5 -2.38 -14.19 1.04
CA GLN A 5 -3.26 -14.99 1.93
C GLN A 5 -4.73 -14.66 1.72
N VAL A 6 -5.03 -13.39 1.47
CA VAL A 6 -6.38 -12.93 1.16
C VAL A 6 -6.30 -12.10 -0.11
N SER A 7 -7.14 -12.44 -1.08
CA SER A 7 -7.29 -11.71 -2.33
C SER A 7 -8.77 -11.44 -2.55
N LEU A 8 -9.11 -10.17 -2.53
CA LEU A 8 -10.46 -9.68 -2.67
C LEU A 8 -10.56 -8.77 -3.88
N ILE A 9 -11.61 -8.96 -4.65
CA ILE A 9 -11.98 -8.08 -5.74
C ILE A 9 -13.26 -7.36 -5.39
N PHE A 10 -13.27 -6.07 -5.66
CA PHE A 10 -14.47 -5.27 -5.62
C PHE A 10 -14.76 -4.84 -7.03
N GLN A 11 -15.78 -5.47 -7.61
CA GLN A 11 -16.30 -5.15 -8.92
C GLN A 11 -17.65 -4.47 -8.76
N ASP A 12 -17.63 -3.19 -9.04
CA ASP A 12 -18.81 -2.37 -9.26
C ASP A 12 -18.81 -1.90 -10.72
N SER A 13 -19.93 -1.40 -11.19
CA SER A 13 -20.11 -0.92 -12.56
C SER A 13 -19.01 0.03 -13.05
N LYS A 14 -18.33 0.78 -12.15
CA LYS A 14 -17.22 1.69 -12.51
C LYS A 14 -15.90 1.39 -11.82
N SER A 15 -15.89 0.52 -10.82
CA SER A 15 -14.71 0.24 -9.99
C SER A 15 -14.38 -1.23 -10.10
N ASN A 16 -13.31 -1.53 -10.83
CA ASN A 16 -12.68 -2.83 -10.72
C ASN A 16 -11.45 -2.66 -9.83
N LYS A 17 -11.57 -3.00 -8.54
CA LYS A 17 -10.52 -2.84 -7.55
C LYS A 17 -10.10 -4.20 -7.03
N PHE A 18 -8.80 -4.35 -6.77
CA PHE A 18 -8.30 -5.46 -6.00
C PHE A 18 -7.85 -4.94 -4.63
N TRP A 19 -7.97 -5.80 -3.64
CA TRP A 19 -7.39 -5.64 -2.33
C TRP A 19 -6.86 -7.00 -1.93
N ARG A 20 -5.58 -7.09 -1.65
CA ARG A 20 -4.94 -8.34 -1.24
C ARG A 20 -4.05 -8.08 -0.05
N ALA A 21 -3.99 -9.04 0.86
CA ALA A 21 -3.19 -8.93 2.06
C ALA A 21 -2.46 -10.24 2.35
N ARG A 22 -1.28 -10.13 2.94
CA ARG A 22 -0.50 -11.25 3.44
C ARG A 22 0.24 -10.86 4.71
N CYS A 23 0.35 -11.79 5.63
CA CYS A 23 1.25 -11.69 6.77
C CYS A 23 2.58 -12.37 6.45
N ILE A 24 3.68 -11.64 6.59
CA ILE A 24 5.05 -12.18 6.58
C ILE A 24 5.58 -12.07 8.01
N GLY A 25 5.48 -13.15 8.77
CA GLY A 25 5.80 -13.14 10.19
C GLY A 25 4.92 -12.14 10.94
N ASN A 26 5.52 -11.10 11.50
CA ASN A 26 4.84 -10.01 12.20
C ASN A 26 4.60 -8.76 11.31
N ASN A 27 4.84 -8.85 10.00
CA ASN A 27 4.60 -7.77 9.05
C ASN A 27 3.37 -8.06 8.19
N LEU A 28 2.37 -7.20 8.26
CA LEU A 28 1.19 -7.24 7.39
C LEU A 28 1.45 -6.41 6.14
N GLU A 29 1.51 -7.05 4.99
CA GLU A 29 1.52 -6.38 3.69
C GLU A 29 0.10 -6.38 3.10
N VAL A 30 -0.37 -5.20 2.74
CA VAL A 30 -1.65 -4.95 2.09
C VAL A 30 -1.38 -4.26 0.77
N ASN A 31 -1.79 -4.86 -0.34
CA ASN A 31 -1.69 -4.28 -1.66
C ASN A 31 -3.10 -4.07 -2.23
N PHE A 32 -3.43 -2.84 -2.60
CA PHE A 32 -4.76 -2.49 -3.07
C PHE A 32 -4.67 -1.52 -4.23
N GLY A 33 -5.56 -1.66 -5.19
CA GLY A 33 -5.46 -0.89 -6.41
C GLY A 33 -6.65 -1.09 -7.31
N ARG A 34 -6.54 -0.51 -8.51
CA ARG A 34 -7.47 -0.79 -9.59
C ARG A 34 -6.93 -2.01 -10.34
N ILE A 35 -7.78 -2.97 -10.68
CA ILE A 35 -7.40 -4.08 -11.54
C ILE A 35 -6.93 -3.49 -12.88
N GLY A 36 -5.72 -3.88 -13.31
CA GLY A 36 -5.03 -3.28 -14.46
C GLY A 36 -4.03 -2.17 -14.12
N SER A 37 -3.85 -1.80 -12.83
CA SER A 37 -2.75 -0.96 -12.38
C SER A 37 -1.89 -1.68 -11.34
N GLN A 38 -0.66 -1.19 -11.13
CA GLN A 38 0.25 -1.69 -10.09
C GLN A 38 -0.34 -1.61 -8.66
N GLY A 39 -1.31 -0.71 -8.44
CA GLY A 39 -1.89 -0.44 -7.12
C GLY A 39 -0.91 0.25 -6.16
N GLN A 40 -1.30 0.32 -4.89
CA GLN A 40 -0.51 0.81 -3.78
C GLN A 40 -0.31 -0.31 -2.77
N SER A 41 0.92 -0.44 -2.26
CA SER A 41 1.27 -1.38 -1.20
C SER A 41 1.49 -0.63 0.10
N GLN A 42 0.95 -1.15 1.19
CA GLN A 42 1.22 -0.72 2.56
C GLN A 42 1.76 -1.91 3.34
N ALA A 43 2.90 -1.74 3.98
CA ALA A 43 3.44 -2.71 4.93
C ALA A 43 3.34 -2.13 6.34
N LYS A 44 2.79 -2.90 7.28
CA LYS A 44 2.66 -2.51 8.67
C LYS A 44 3.18 -3.62 9.57
N ARG A 45 4.16 -3.30 10.41
CA ARG A 45 4.69 -4.22 11.43
C ARG A 45 3.81 -4.20 12.66
N TYR A 46 3.59 -5.37 13.21
CA TYR A 46 2.89 -5.62 14.46
C TYR A 46 3.85 -6.25 15.47
N ASP A 47 3.46 -6.20 16.75
CA ASP A 47 4.25 -6.71 17.86
C ASP A 47 4.34 -8.24 17.85
N SER A 48 3.28 -8.90 17.38
CA SER A 48 3.19 -10.35 17.28
C SER A 48 2.63 -10.80 15.92
N PRO A 49 3.05 -11.96 15.40
CA PRO A 49 2.50 -12.53 14.16
C PRO A 49 1.00 -12.83 14.26
N GLU A 50 0.54 -13.16 15.46
CA GLU A 50 -0.88 -13.37 15.77
C GLU A 50 -1.68 -12.08 15.61
N ASP A 51 -1.12 -10.94 16.01
CA ASP A 51 -1.78 -9.64 15.91
C ASP A 51 -1.87 -9.17 14.45
N ALA A 52 -0.81 -9.38 13.67
CA ALA A 52 -0.81 -9.15 12.22
C ALA A 52 -1.91 -9.96 11.52
N THR A 53 -2.07 -11.23 11.90
CA THR A 53 -3.10 -12.13 11.35
C THR A 53 -4.51 -11.69 11.76
N ARG A 54 -4.71 -11.32 13.03
CA ARG A 54 -6.00 -10.79 13.50
C ARG A 54 -6.40 -9.51 12.79
N GLU A 55 -5.48 -8.58 12.59
CA GLU A 55 -5.74 -7.35 11.85
C GLU A 55 -5.97 -7.61 10.35
N LEU A 56 -5.28 -8.59 9.75
CA LEU A 56 -5.55 -9.04 8.39
C LEU A 56 -6.99 -9.56 8.26
N GLU A 57 -7.40 -10.47 9.14
CA GLU A 57 -8.76 -11.04 9.13
C GLU A 57 -9.82 -9.97 9.39
N LYS A 58 -9.56 -9.04 10.30
CA LYS A 58 -10.47 -7.93 10.60
C LYS A 58 -10.66 -7.04 9.38
N GLN A 59 -9.57 -6.63 8.73
CA GLN A 59 -9.64 -5.86 7.49
C GLN A 59 -10.36 -6.64 6.39
N ALA A 60 -10.08 -7.94 6.23
CA ALA A 60 -10.77 -8.78 5.27
C ALA A 60 -12.29 -8.78 5.52
N ARG A 61 -12.74 -9.07 6.75
CA ARG A 61 -14.18 -9.05 7.11
C ARG A 61 -14.84 -7.70 6.84
N GLU A 62 -14.16 -6.60 7.14
CA GLU A 62 -14.66 -5.24 6.84
C GLU A 62 -14.71 -4.94 5.34
N LYS A 63 -13.84 -5.55 4.53
CA LYS A 63 -13.90 -5.46 3.07
C LYS A 63 -15.05 -6.32 2.53
N HIS A 64 -15.23 -7.54 3.02
CA HIS A 64 -16.37 -8.41 2.65
C HIS A 64 -17.71 -7.73 2.95
N LYS A 65 -17.86 -7.14 4.14
CA LYS A 65 -19.07 -6.40 4.50
C LYS A 65 -19.32 -5.19 3.60
N LYS A 66 -18.26 -4.66 2.97
CA LYS A 66 -18.31 -3.55 2.03
C LYS A 66 -18.52 -4.02 0.57
N GLY A 67 -18.79 -5.31 0.37
CA GLY A 67 -19.10 -5.90 -0.94
C GLY A 67 -17.88 -6.38 -1.73
N TYR A 68 -16.70 -6.44 -1.11
CA TYR A 68 -15.58 -7.15 -1.72
C TYR A 68 -15.87 -8.65 -1.71
N VAL A 69 -15.56 -9.34 -2.80
CA VAL A 69 -15.71 -10.79 -2.93
C VAL A 69 -14.35 -11.44 -3.09
N ASP A 70 -14.25 -12.69 -2.66
CA ASP A 70 -13.04 -13.51 -2.85
C ASP A 70 -12.75 -13.64 -4.35
N GLY A 71 -11.56 -13.23 -4.77
CA GLY A 71 -11.18 -13.31 -6.18
C GLY A 71 -9.72 -12.96 -6.43
N ASP A 72 -9.12 -13.67 -7.38
CA ASP A 72 -7.76 -13.37 -7.82
C ASP A 72 -7.79 -12.22 -8.83
N GLY A 73 -7.43 -11.02 -8.37
CA GLY A 73 -7.32 -9.83 -9.23
C GLY A 73 -6.12 -9.86 -10.19
N GLY A 74 -5.58 -11.04 -10.50
CA GLY A 74 -4.55 -11.24 -11.51
C GLY A 74 -5.06 -10.91 -12.91
N PRO A 75 -4.16 -10.62 -13.87
CA PRO A 75 -4.53 -10.39 -15.26
C PRO A 75 -5.05 -11.71 -15.87
N SER A 76 -6.33 -12.00 -15.70
CA SER A 76 -7.02 -13.04 -16.47
C SER A 76 -7.98 -12.38 -17.44
N GLU A 77 -7.71 -12.66 -18.70
CA GLU A 77 -8.46 -12.26 -19.89
C GLU A 77 -9.94 -12.64 -19.73
N THR A 78 -10.85 -11.65 -19.75
CA THR A 78 -12.14 -11.68 -20.47
C THR A 78 -13.07 -10.55 -20.01
N SER A 79 -13.40 -9.70 -20.99
CA SER A 79 -14.61 -8.88 -21.15
C SER A 79 -14.85 -7.65 -20.25
N ALA A 80 -14.53 -6.49 -20.84
CA ALA A 80 -15.19 -5.20 -20.61
C ALA A 80 -16.45 -5.07 -21.52
N PRO A 81 -17.22 -3.95 -21.56
CA PRO A 81 -17.20 -2.72 -20.76
C PRO A 81 -18.61 -2.24 -20.30
N SER A 82 -18.72 -1.22 -19.42
CA SER A 82 -19.57 -0.01 -19.68
C SER A 82 -19.59 1.04 -18.54
N ALA A 83 -18.99 2.19 -18.85
CA ALA A 83 -19.44 3.58 -18.60
C ALA A 83 -19.96 4.08 -17.22
N ALA A 84 -19.12 4.96 -16.62
CA ALA A 84 -19.34 6.40 -16.40
C ALA A 84 -20.29 6.97 -15.30
N ILE A 85 -19.68 7.78 -14.40
CA ILE A 85 -20.18 8.95 -13.59
C ILE A 85 -21.19 8.71 -12.44
N GLU A 86 -21.08 9.16 -11.18
CA GLU A 86 -20.49 10.35 -10.55
C GLU A 86 -20.59 10.21 -8.99
N SER A 87 -19.67 10.85 -8.23
CA SER A 87 -19.87 11.48 -6.88
C SER A 87 -20.24 10.56 -5.68
N SER A 88 -19.68 10.59 -4.45
CA SER A 88 -18.97 11.61 -3.65
C SER A 88 -18.26 10.95 -2.44
N SER A 89 -17.02 11.40 -2.18
CA SER A 89 -16.46 11.83 -0.87
C SER A 89 -16.74 11.08 0.44
N THR A 90 -15.66 10.65 1.10
CA THR A 90 -15.44 10.96 2.54
C THR A 90 -13.97 11.29 2.72
N ALA A 91 -13.71 12.53 3.13
CA ALA A 91 -12.42 13.17 3.30
C ALA A 91 -11.60 12.56 4.45
N PRO A 92 -10.25 12.52 4.38
CA PRO A 92 -9.44 12.52 5.58
C PRO A 92 -9.38 13.95 6.14
N ALA A 93 -9.46 14.04 7.46
CA ALA A 93 -9.32 15.27 8.23
C ALA A 93 -8.08 16.08 7.81
N ALA A 94 -8.15 17.41 7.99
CA ALA A 94 -7.16 18.43 7.63
C ALA A 94 -5.74 18.28 8.24
N SER A 95 -5.41 17.13 8.82
CA SER A 95 -4.13 16.80 9.45
C SER A 95 -3.28 15.82 8.64
N GLN A 96 -3.70 15.46 7.42
CA GLN A 96 -2.94 14.58 6.53
C GLN A 96 -2.81 15.19 5.14
N CYS A 97 -1.61 15.23 4.59
CA CYS A 97 -1.37 15.65 3.22
C CYS A 97 -0.41 14.66 2.53
N THR A 98 -0.53 14.56 1.21
CA THR A 98 0.36 13.73 0.38
C THR A 98 0.98 14.61 -0.67
N LEU A 99 2.31 14.61 -0.71
CA LEU A 99 3.16 15.34 -1.62
C LEU A 99 3.78 14.33 -2.58
N VAL A 100 3.64 14.56 -3.88
CA VAL A 100 4.25 13.72 -4.91
C VAL A 100 5.23 14.57 -5.70
N LEU A 101 6.48 14.15 -5.72
CA LEU A 101 7.57 14.81 -6.42
C LEU A 101 8.11 13.85 -7.48
N THR A 102 8.23 14.33 -8.71
CA THR A 102 8.78 13.56 -9.83
C THR A 102 10.05 14.22 -10.32
N LEU A 103 11.18 13.52 -10.23
CA LEU A 103 12.50 14.00 -10.63
C LEU A 103 13.09 13.02 -11.66
N GLY A 104 12.91 13.32 -12.95
CA GLY A 104 13.25 12.38 -14.03
C GLY A 104 12.46 11.08 -13.91
N GLU A 105 13.16 9.95 -13.83
CA GLU A 105 12.59 8.60 -13.67
C GLU A 105 12.27 8.23 -12.21
N ARG A 106 12.60 9.11 -11.26
CA ARG A 106 12.37 8.89 -9.83
C ARG A 106 11.06 9.54 -9.39
N ARG A 107 10.29 8.81 -8.59
CA ARG A 107 9.06 9.33 -7.95
C ARG A 107 9.18 9.21 -6.44
N LEU A 108 9.08 10.34 -5.75
CA LEU A 108 9.00 10.41 -4.30
C LEU A 108 7.54 10.68 -3.90
N GLU A 109 6.96 9.76 -3.14
CA GLU A 109 5.67 9.94 -2.46
C GLU A 109 5.93 10.21 -0.97
N LEU A 110 5.58 11.40 -0.50
CA LEU A 110 5.71 11.79 0.89
C LEU A 110 4.32 12.01 1.49
N ARG A 111 3.92 11.13 2.40
CA ARG A 111 2.71 11.28 3.21
C ARG A 111 3.09 11.86 4.57
N LEU A 112 2.46 12.96 4.91
CA LEU A 112 2.61 13.64 6.19
C LEU A 112 1.28 13.51 6.93
N SER A 113 1.32 13.08 8.18
CA SER A 113 0.15 13.13 9.05
C SER A 113 0.53 13.55 10.46
N VAL A 114 -0.28 14.41 11.07
CA VAL A 114 -0.06 14.87 12.45
C VAL A 114 -1.07 14.21 13.38
N GLU A 115 -0.56 13.57 14.44
CA GLU A 115 -1.36 12.98 15.52
C GLU A 115 -0.78 13.43 16.88
N GLY A 116 -1.53 14.25 17.61
CA GLY A 116 -1.06 14.81 18.89
C GLY A 116 0.22 15.64 18.72
N ASN A 117 1.30 15.22 19.38
CA ASN A 117 2.64 15.83 19.27
C ASN A 117 3.59 15.06 18.33
N ALA A 118 3.07 14.07 17.60
CA ALA A 118 3.84 13.27 16.66
C ALA A 118 3.53 13.69 15.22
N LEU A 119 4.58 14.07 14.49
CA LEU A 119 4.54 14.17 13.04
C LEU A 119 4.93 12.81 12.47
N HIS A 120 3.99 12.13 11.84
CA HIS A 120 4.24 10.92 11.09
C HIS A 120 4.66 11.31 9.68
N THR A 121 5.88 10.91 9.32
CA THR A 121 6.43 11.07 7.98
C THR A 121 6.60 9.70 7.36
N HIS A 122 5.98 9.50 6.20
CA HIS A 122 6.11 8.28 5.41
C HIS A 122 6.57 8.65 4.01
N GLY A 123 7.84 8.42 3.71
CA GLY A 123 8.44 8.63 2.40
C GLY A 123 8.65 7.31 1.67
N VAL A 124 8.19 7.24 0.42
CA VAL A 124 8.48 6.12 -0.50
C VAL A 124 9.16 6.69 -1.73
N GLU A 125 10.38 6.23 -1.99
CA GLU A 125 11.12 6.54 -3.21
C GLU A 125 11.02 5.37 -4.19
N HIS A 126 10.45 5.65 -5.35
CA HIS A 126 10.41 4.73 -6.47
C HIS A 126 11.59 4.99 -7.40
N TYR A 127 12.32 3.90 -7.67
CA TYR A 127 13.46 3.82 -8.57
C TYR A 127 13.07 3.01 -9.82
N PRO A 128 13.79 3.17 -10.94
CA PRO A 128 13.48 2.44 -12.17
C PRO A 128 13.58 0.92 -12.00
N ASP A 129 14.53 0.44 -11.18
CA ASP A 129 14.81 -0.98 -10.97
C ASP A 129 15.16 -1.30 -9.51
N THR A 130 15.03 -2.57 -9.12
CA THR A 130 15.36 -3.05 -7.77
C THR A 130 16.81 -2.79 -7.40
N SER A 131 17.75 -2.99 -8.32
CA SER A 131 19.19 -2.74 -8.07
C SER A 131 19.47 -1.28 -7.71
N ALA A 132 18.80 -0.34 -8.38
CA ALA A 132 18.90 1.08 -8.08
C ALA A 132 18.29 1.41 -6.70
N ALA A 133 17.19 0.76 -6.31
CA ALA A 133 16.59 0.91 -4.99
C ALA A 133 17.49 0.35 -3.86
N GLU A 134 18.14 -0.80 -4.08
CA GLU A 134 19.08 -1.40 -3.12
C GLU A 134 20.34 -0.55 -2.95
N ALA A 135 20.90 -0.04 -4.05
CA ALA A 135 22.04 0.87 -4.00
C ALA A 135 21.70 2.16 -3.23
N ALA A 136 20.51 2.72 -3.47
CA ALA A 136 20.04 3.89 -2.73
C ALA A 136 19.83 3.60 -1.24
N PHE A 137 19.25 2.44 -0.90
CA PHE A 137 19.11 2.01 0.50
C PHE A 137 20.47 1.92 1.19
N ALA A 138 21.45 1.28 0.56
CA ALA A 138 22.80 1.15 1.11
C ALA A 138 23.46 2.53 1.31
N GLN A 139 23.29 3.44 0.36
CA GLN A 139 23.81 4.80 0.43
C GLN A 139 23.16 5.61 1.57
N VAL A 140 21.83 5.59 1.68
CA VAL A 140 21.09 6.30 2.73
C VAL A 140 21.47 5.76 4.11
N ARG A 141 21.55 4.43 4.25
CA ARG A 141 21.99 3.81 5.51
C ARG A 141 23.40 4.26 5.88
N ALA A 142 24.35 4.18 4.95
CA ALA A 142 25.73 4.58 5.21
C ALA A 142 25.85 6.07 5.58
N ALA A 143 25.07 6.95 4.94
CA ALA A 143 25.03 8.36 5.29
C ALA A 143 24.49 8.60 6.70
N LEU A 144 23.38 7.95 7.07
CA LEU A 144 22.80 8.04 8.41
C LEU A 144 23.77 7.49 9.49
N GLU A 145 24.43 6.36 9.20
CA GLU A 145 25.45 5.78 10.09
C GLU A 145 26.65 6.73 10.29
N ALA A 146 27.08 7.42 9.22
CA ALA A 146 28.14 8.43 9.30
C ALA A 146 27.74 9.65 10.15
N GLU A 147 26.45 10.00 10.17
CA GLU A 147 25.89 11.04 11.05
C GLU A 147 25.60 10.54 12.48
N GLY A 148 25.93 9.28 12.77
CA GLY A 148 25.80 8.69 14.11
C GLY A 148 24.43 8.08 14.40
N TYR A 149 23.52 8.03 13.42
CA TYR A 149 22.28 7.27 13.55
C TYR A 149 22.59 5.78 13.51
N ARG A 150 22.22 5.06 14.56
CA ARG A 150 22.41 3.61 14.66
C ARG A 150 21.10 2.91 14.31
N PRO A 151 21.09 1.90 13.42
CA PRO A 151 19.94 1.00 13.32
C PRO A 151 19.75 0.32 14.69
N GLN A 152 18.52 0.37 15.20
CA GLN A 152 18.09 -0.36 16.40
C GLN A 152 17.69 -1.79 16.02
#